data_AF-A0A822BDF3-F1
#
_entry.id   AF-A0A822BDF3-F1
#
_cell.length_a   1.000
_cell.length_b   1.000
_cell.length_c   1.000
_cell.angle_alpha   90.00
_cell.angle_beta   90.00
_cell.angle_gamma   90.00
#
_symmetry.space_group_name_H-M   'P 1'
#
loop_
_entity.id
_entity.type
_entity.pdbx_description
1 polymer ?
#
loop_
_entity_poly.entity_id
_entity_poly.type
_entity_poly.pdbx_seq_one_letter_code
_entity_poly.pdbx_strand_id
1 'polypeptide(L)'
;SDKMKILNEFKTFEEVQLAVCGYNSSGKTSFLHHFLGKGNFLPAGKGAVTARVVKFSYAPAEEARLLVQGGGFHSPVTKKLFNLSPYFLSTNQMTTQQKRKNAKDLKDEIAGELARPKDYGPFSKEFAEWASDFIEIYIPSPVLELGITVYDTPGFHFGDDPILVENLKDLI
;
A
#
# COMPACT_ATOMS: atom_id res chain seq x y z
N SER A 1 -9.59 5.14 34.00
CA SER A 1 -10.70 4.16 34.04
C SER A 1 -10.10 2.78 33.88
N ASP A 2 -10.26 1.90 34.86
CA ASP A 2 -9.71 0.53 34.85
C ASP A 2 -10.17 -0.31 33.65
N LYS A 3 -11.29 0.06 33.01
CA LYS A 3 -11.75 -0.53 31.74
C LYS A 3 -10.77 -0.36 30.58
N MET A 4 -10.06 0.78 30.50
CA MET A 4 -9.04 1.02 29.45
C MET A 4 -7.75 0.23 29.70
N LYS A 5 -7.49 -0.18 30.94
CA LYS A 5 -6.34 -1.02 31.29
C LYS A 5 -6.61 -2.47 30.88
N ILE A 6 -7.81 -2.97 31.16
CA ILE A 6 -8.28 -4.30 30.75
C ILE A 6 -8.28 -4.43 29.21
N LEU A 7 -8.79 -3.44 28.47
CA LEU A 7 -8.73 -3.45 26.99
C LEU A 7 -7.29 -3.46 26.44
N ASN A 8 -6.33 -2.83 27.14
CA ASN A 8 -4.92 -2.86 26.75
C ASN A 8 -4.23 -4.17 27.14
N GLU A 9 -4.71 -4.89 28.16
CA GLU A 9 -4.21 -6.21 28.54
C GLU A 9 -4.70 -7.32 27.58
N PHE A 10 -5.82 -7.09 26.89
CA PHE A 10 -6.31 -7.93 25.78
C PHE A 10 -5.71 -7.57 24.40
N LYS A 11 -4.59 -6.83 24.34
CA LYS A 11 -3.82 -6.50 23.10
C LYS A 11 -3.15 -7.72 22.43
N THR A 12 -3.69 -8.91 22.60
CA THR A 12 -3.29 -10.12 21.88
C THR A 12 -4.31 -10.49 20.80
N PHE A 13 -5.20 -9.57 20.41
CA PHE A 13 -5.92 -9.75 19.15
C PHE A 13 -4.90 -9.63 18.02
N GLU A 14 -4.76 -10.72 17.27
CA GLU A 14 -4.11 -10.72 15.96
C GLU A 14 -4.60 -9.48 15.19
N GLU A 15 -3.67 -8.73 14.59
CA GLU A 15 -4.01 -7.54 13.80
C GLU A 15 -5.16 -7.88 12.83
N VAL A 16 -6.20 -7.05 12.81
CA VAL A 16 -7.32 -7.30 11.89
C VAL A 16 -6.84 -7.03 10.48
N GLN A 17 -6.81 -8.07 9.63
CA GLN A 17 -6.36 -7.97 8.25
C GLN A 17 -7.56 -7.93 7.29
N LEU A 18 -7.58 -6.94 6.40
CA LEU A 18 -8.61 -6.79 5.36
C LEU A 18 -7.95 -6.84 3.98
N ALA A 19 -8.17 -7.93 3.24
CA ALA A 19 -7.77 -8.01 1.84
C ALA A 19 -8.89 -7.53 0.91
N VAL A 20 -8.57 -6.60 0.01
CA VAL A 20 -9.47 -6.09 -1.02
C VAL A 20 -9.16 -6.80 -2.33
N CYS A 21 -10.06 -7.70 -2.71
CA CYS A 21 -9.91 -8.59 -3.87
C CYS A 21 -10.97 -8.31 -4.93
N GLY A 22 -10.64 -8.54 -6.20
CA GLY A 22 -11.60 -8.40 -7.31
C GLY A 22 -10.94 -8.14 -8.66
N TYR A 23 -11.72 -8.27 -9.73
CA TYR A 23 -11.26 -8.05 -11.10
C TYR A 23 -10.65 -6.65 -11.31
N ASN A 24 -9.88 -6.49 -12.40
CA ASN A 24 -9.43 -5.18 -12.81
C ASN A 24 -10.62 -4.25 -13.12
N SER A 25 -10.48 -2.99 -12.73
CA SER A 25 -11.53 -1.97 -12.86
C SER A 25 -12.84 -2.24 -12.09
N SER A 26 -12.84 -3.10 -11.06
CA SER A 26 -14.02 -3.34 -10.20
C SER A 26 -14.28 -2.26 -9.14
N GLY A 27 -13.45 -1.22 -9.07
CA GLY A 27 -13.58 -0.14 -8.09
C GLY A 27 -12.77 -0.31 -6.79
N LYS A 28 -11.88 -1.31 -6.69
CA LYS A 28 -11.01 -1.54 -5.51
C LYS A 28 -10.31 -0.28 -5.03
N THR A 29 -9.61 0.41 -5.93
CA THR A 29 -8.86 1.64 -5.60
C THR A 29 -9.79 2.75 -5.10
N SER A 30 -10.97 2.90 -5.69
CA SER A 30 -11.96 3.90 -5.24
C SER A 30 -12.53 3.56 -3.87
N PHE A 31 -12.80 2.27 -3.60
CA PHE A 31 -13.16 1.80 -2.27
C PHE A 31 -12.05 2.11 -1.26
N LEU A 32 -10.79 1.80 -1.59
CA LEU A 32 -9.64 2.06 -0.72
C LEU A 32 -9.44 3.54 -0.41
N HIS A 33 -9.57 4.44 -1.40
CA HIS A 33 -9.52 5.89 -1.14
C HIS A 33 -10.57 6.30 -0.11
N HIS A 34 -11.82 5.87 -0.31
CA HIS A 34 -12.90 6.20 0.62
C HIS A 34 -12.69 5.58 2.00
N PHE A 35 -12.35 4.28 2.05
CA PHE A 35 -12.18 3.51 3.27
C PHE A 35 -11.02 4.04 4.12
N LEU A 36 -9.86 4.35 3.51
CA LEU A 36 -8.71 4.89 4.23
C LEU A 36 -8.91 6.35 4.67
N GLY A 37 -9.99 7.02 4.25
CA GLY A 37 -10.24 8.43 4.55
C GLY A 37 -9.19 9.36 3.93
N LYS A 38 -8.59 8.94 2.81
CA LYS A 38 -7.56 9.69 2.08
C LYS A 38 -8.00 9.90 0.65
N GLY A 39 -7.65 11.07 0.10
CA GLY A 39 -7.99 11.43 -1.28
C GLY A 39 -7.33 10.52 -2.33
N ASN A 40 -7.28 10.98 -3.58
CA ASN A 40 -6.80 10.19 -4.72
C ASN A 40 -5.26 10.02 -4.74
N PHE A 41 -4.67 9.32 -3.78
CA PHE A 41 -3.22 9.12 -3.65
C PHE A 41 -2.72 7.83 -4.32
N LEU A 42 -3.55 6.79 -4.37
CA LEU A 42 -3.23 5.60 -5.18
C LEU A 42 -3.43 5.87 -6.68
N PRO A 43 -2.59 5.29 -7.55
CA PRO A 43 -2.81 5.35 -8.97
C PRO A 43 -4.13 4.65 -9.32
N ALA A 44 -4.96 5.31 -10.11
CA ALA A 44 -6.22 4.79 -10.62
C ALA A 44 -6.27 5.04 -12.13
N GLY A 45 -6.66 4.04 -12.91
CA GLY A 45 -6.68 4.10 -14.37
C GLY A 45 -7.28 2.86 -15.01
N LYS A 46 -7.51 2.91 -16.33
CA LYS A 46 -7.94 1.75 -17.12
C LYS A 46 -6.72 0.84 -17.38
N GLY A 47 -6.75 -0.39 -16.87
CA GLY A 47 -5.67 -1.39 -17.03
C GLY A 47 -5.22 -2.01 -15.70
N ALA A 48 -4.24 -2.92 -15.76
CA ALA A 48 -3.59 -3.49 -14.58
C ALA A 48 -2.69 -2.43 -13.90
N VAL A 49 -3.29 -1.59 -13.07
CA VAL A 49 -2.59 -0.50 -12.38
C VAL A 49 -1.90 -0.98 -11.11
N THR A 50 -2.51 -1.93 -10.40
CA THR A 50 -1.89 -2.61 -9.25
C THR A 50 -1.51 -4.02 -9.69
N ALA A 51 -0.21 -4.27 -9.86
CA ALA A 51 0.32 -5.60 -10.20
C ALA A 51 1.22 -6.17 -9.09
N ARG A 52 1.25 -5.49 -7.94
CA ARG A 52 1.93 -5.89 -6.70
C ARG A 52 0.92 -5.91 -5.56
N VAL A 53 1.16 -6.72 -4.54
CA VAL A 53 0.40 -6.62 -3.29
C VAL A 53 0.83 -5.35 -2.56
N VAL A 54 -0.14 -4.56 -2.10
CA VAL A 54 0.11 -3.34 -1.33
C VAL A 54 -0.52 -3.48 0.05
N LYS A 55 0.30 -3.44 1.09
CA LYS A 55 -0.11 -3.43 2.49
C LYS A 55 -0.17 -1.98 2.99
N PHE A 56 -1.27 -1.61 3.60
CA PHE A 56 -1.45 -0.35 4.31
C PHE A 56 -1.44 -0.60 5.81
N SER A 57 -0.60 0.15 6.51
CA SER A 57 -0.50 0.12 7.97
C SER A 57 -0.51 1.53 8.52
N TYR A 58 -0.92 1.67 9.78
CA TYR A 58 -0.91 2.97 10.42
C TYR A 58 0.52 3.45 10.68
N ALA A 59 0.73 4.75 10.45
CA ALA A 59 1.81 5.50 11.07
C ALA A 59 1.35 6.94 11.30
N PRO A 60 1.87 7.63 12.33
CA PRO A 60 1.68 9.06 12.46
C PRO A 60 2.28 9.80 11.25
N ALA A 61 1.85 11.05 11.03
CA ALA A 61 2.25 11.83 9.86
C ALA A 61 3.77 11.99 9.73
N GLU A 62 4.48 12.09 10.86
CA GLU A 62 5.93 12.23 10.96
C GLU A 62 6.68 10.99 10.49
N GLU A 63 6.05 9.82 10.53
CA GLU A 63 6.64 8.52 10.20
C GLU A 63 6.09 7.91 8.92
N ALA A 64 5.26 8.65 8.19
CA ALA A 64 4.64 8.16 6.96
C ALA A 64 5.70 7.80 5.92
N ARG A 65 5.60 6.60 5.35
CA ARG A 65 6.63 6.04 4.47
C ARG A 65 6.08 5.00 3.52
N LEU A 66 6.81 4.76 2.43
CA LEU A 66 6.61 3.63 1.54
C LEU A 66 7.87 2.75 1.57
N LEU A 67 7.68 1.45 1.72
CA LEU A 67 8.73 0.44 1.60
C LEU A 67 8.47 -0.41 0.37
N VAL A 68 9.52 -0.65 -0.40
CA VAL A 68 9.55 -1.71 -1.41
C VAL A 68 10.30 -2.88 -0.80
N GLN A 69 9.61 -4.00 -0.61
CA GLN A 69 10.14 -5.19 0.02
C GLN A 69 10.32 -6.28 -1.05
N GLY A 70 11.52 -6.83 -1.14
CA GLY A 70 11.77 -8.05 -1.92
C GLY A 70 11.93 -9.27 -1.02
N GLY A 71 12.17 -10.44 -1.62
CA GLY A 71 12.41 -11.67 -0.85
C GLY A 71 11.14 -12.39 -0.37
N GLY A 72 9.97 -11.98 -0.84
CA GLY A 72 8.67 -12.58 -0.50
C GLY A 72 8.11 -12.10 0.85
N PHE A 73 6.88 -12.52 1.15
CA PHE A 73 6.09 -12.01 2.27
C PHE A 73 6.64 -12.42 3.65
N HIS A 74 7.21 -13.62 3.75
CA HIS A 74 7.69 -14.20 5.02
C HIS A 74 9.13 -13.83 5.39
N SER A 75 9.91 -13.28 4.46
CA SER A 75 11.30 -12.89 4.69
C SER A 75 11.63 -11.61 3.93
N PRO A 76 10.93 -10.52 4.26
CA PRO A 76 11.06 -9.27 3.52
C PRO A 76 12.43 -8.63 3.71
N VAL A 77 13.00 -8.18 2.60
CA VAL A 77 14.20 -7.35 2.57
C VAL A 77 13.87 -6.01 1.95
N THR A 78 14.09 -4.93 2.70
CA THR A 78 13.82 -3.59 2.22
C THR A 78 14.78 -3.20 1.11
N LYS A 79 14.23 -3.09 -0.11
CA LYS A 79 14.95 -2.63 -1.31
C LYS A 79 14.98 -1.11 -1.41
N LYS A 80 13.86 -0.45 -1.06
CA LYS A 80 13.72 1.00 -1.11
C LYS A 80 12.87 1.53 0.05
N LEU A 81 13.17 2.75 0.48
CA LEU A 81 12.43 3.51 1.48
C LEU A 81 12.16 4.91 0.93
N PHE A 82 10.89 5.31 0.91
CA PHE A 82 10.46 6.66 0.54
C PHE A 82 9.83 7.34 1.75
N ASN A 83 10.27 8.57 2.02
CA ASN A 83 9.69 9.40 3.07
C ASN A 83 8.43 10.09 2.55
N LEU A 84 7.27 9.70 3.10
CA LEU A 84 5.98 10.28 2.75
C LEU A 84 5.52 11.34 3.76
N SER A 85 6.21 11.52 4.89
CA SER A 85 5.83 12.48 5.93
C SER A 85 5.56 13.90 5.42
N PRO A 86 6.34 14.45 4.45
CA PRO A 86 6.06 15.77 3.89
C PRO A 86 4.67 15.93 3.25
N TYR A 87 3.97 14.84 2.90
CA TYR A 87 2.64 14.89 2.31
C TYR A 87 1.50 14.90 3.33
N PHE A 88 1.80 14.61 4.60
CA PHE A 88 0.79 14.45 5.65
C PHE A 88 0.94 15.43 6.82
N LEU A 89 2.10 16.09 6.96
CA LEU A 89 2.30 17.12 7.97
C LEU A 89 1.41 18.35 7.71
N SER A 90 0.99 19.03 8.77
CA SER A 90 0.26 20.30 8.63
C SER A 90 1.18 21.41 8.11
N THR A 91 0.64 22.44 7.45
CA THR A 91 1.42 23.59 6.94
C THR A 91 2.22 24.32 8.01
N ASN A 92 1.80 24.23 9.28
CA ASN A 92 2.47 24.82 10.43
C ASN A 92 3.68 24.01 10.91
N GLN A 93 3.81 22.76 10.46
CA GLN A 93 4.91 21.84 10.75
C GLN A 93 5.88 21.68 9.56
N MET A 94 5.62 22.36 8.44
CA MET A 94 6.40 22.25 7.21
C MET A 94 7.44 23.36 7.06
N THR A 95 8.64 22.98 6.61
CA THR A 95 9.66 23.92 6.10
C THR A 95 9.22 24.58 4.78
N THR A 96 9.83 25.70 4.41
CA THR A 96 9.55 26.42 3.15
C THR A 96 9.71 25.54 1.89
N GLN A 97 10.60 24.55 1.94
CA GLN A 97 10.83 23.60 0.85
C GLN A 97 9.75 22.49 0.77
N GLN A 98 9.16 22.12 1.91
CA GLN A 98 8.09 21.12 1.99
C GLN A 98 6.71 21.65 1.59
N LYS A 99 6.46 22.96 1.74
CA LYS A 99 5.19 23.62 1.37
C LYS A 99 4.81 23.51 -0.11
N ARG A 100 5.72 23.04 -0.98
CA ARG A 100 5.48 22.85 -2.42
C ARG A 100 4.94 21.47 -2.78
N LYS A 101 5.06 20.49 -1.88
CA LYS A 101 4.61 19.11 -2.14
C LYS A 101 3.10 19.01 -1.92
N ASN A 102 2.37 18.63 -2.97
CA ASN A 102 0.91 18.52 -2.97
C ASN A 102 0.47 17.06 -3.22
N ALA A 103 -0.85 16.81 -3.17
CA ALA A 103 -1.41 15.46 -3.34
C ALA A 103 -1.09 14.81 -4.70
N LYS A 104 -0.86 15.60 -5.75
CA LYS A 104 -0.42 15.10 -7.06
C LYS A 104 0.98 14.50 -6.97
N ASP A 105 1.89 15.16 -6.26
CA ASP A 105 3.27 14.70 -6.10
C ASP A 105 3.32 13.39 -5.30
N LEU A 106 2.47 13.23 -4.28
CA LEU A 106 2.32 11.96 -3.56
C LEU A 106 1.86 10.83 -4.49
N LYS A 107 0.85 11.11 -5.32
CA LYS A 107 0.34 10.12 -6.28
C LYS A 107 1.41 9.71 -7.28
N ASP A 108 2.16 10.67 -7.80
CA ASP A 108 3.21 10.42 -8.79
C ASP A 108 4.36 9.59 -8.17
N GLU A 109 4.73 9.87 -6.92
CA GLU A 109 5.77 9.12 -6.20
C GLU A 109 5.35 7.68 -5.91
N ILE A 110 4.10 7.46 -5.49
CA ILE A 110 3.55 6.11 -5.30
C ILE A 110 3.37 5.39 -6.64
N ALA A 111 2.92 6.10 -7.68
CA ALA A 111 2.73 5.51 -9.01
C ALA A 111 4.04 4.99 -9.61
N GLY A 112 5.18 5.63 -9.33
CA GLY A 112 6.49 5.17 -9.77
C GLY A 112 6.85 3.76 -9.31
N GLU A 113 6.33 3.32 -8.15
CA GLU A 113 6.61 2.00 -7.58
C GLU A 113 5.47 0.99 -7.80
N LEU A 114 4.24 1.44 -8.05
CA LEU A 114 3.08 0.57 -8.28
C LEU A 114 2.79 0.29 -9.75
N ALA A 115 3.08 1.25 -10.64
CA ALA A 115 2.75 1.11 -12.04
C ALA A 115 3.60 0.01 -12.69
N ARG A 116 2.91 -0.92 -13.36
CA ARG A 116 3.56 -1.95 -14.15
C ARG A 116 4.53 -1.33 -15.19
N PRO A 117 5.80 -1.74 -15.22
CA PRO A 117 6.74 -1.31 -16.25
C PRO A 117 6.24 -1.69 -17.64
N LYS A 118 6.27 -0.73 -18.57
CA LYS A 118 5.79 -0.93 -19.95
C LYS A 118 6.69 -1.84 -20.77
N ASP A 119 7.96 -1.92 -20.40
CA ASP A 119 8.99 -2.62 -21.16
C ASP A 119 9.07 -4.10 -20.79
N TYR A 120 8.31 -4.55 -19.79
CA TYR A 120 8.31 -5.94 -19.35
C TYR A 120 7.20 -6.74 -20.02
N GLY A 121 7.58 -7.79 -20.74
CA GLY A 121 6.65 -8.77 -21.27
C GLY A 121 5.87 -9.47 -20.15
N PRO A 122 4.62 -9.90 -20.41
CA PRO A 122 3.74 -10.53 -19.40
C PRO A 122 4.18 -11.89 -18.86
N PHE A 123 5.33 -12.40 -19.28
CA PHE A 123 5.93 -13.64 -18.82
C PHE A 123 7.45 -13.51 -18.72
N SER A 124 7.95 -12.27 -18.64
CA SER A 124 9.38 -12.03 -18.56
C SER A 124 9.86 -12.24 -17.13
N LYS A 125 11.10 -12.72 -16.99
CA LYS A 125 11.70 -12.92 -15.66
C LYS A 125 11.76 -11.61 -14.88
N GLU A 126 12.01 -10.51 -15.57
CA GLU A 126 12.02 -9.16 -15.03
C GLU A 126 10.64 -8.76 -14.49
N PHE A 127 9.56 -9.13 -15.18
CA PHE A 127 8.20 -8.92 -14.68
C PHE A 127 7.95 -9.73 -13.40
N ALA A 128 8.31 -11.02 -13.39
CA ALA A 128 8.11 -11.87 -12.21
C ALA A 128 8.91 -11.37 -11.00
N GLU A 129 10.19 -11.02 -11.19
CA GLU A 129 11.03 -10.44 -10.15
C GLU A 129 10.44 -9.12 -9.64
N TRP A 130 9.99 -8.25 -10.55
CA TRP A 130 9.35 -6.98 -10.18
C TRP A 130 8.02 -7.20 -9.46
N ALA A 131 7.18 -8.13 -9.90
CA ALA A 131 5.87 -8.41 -9.35
C ALA A 131 5.94 -9.12 -8.00
N SER A 132 7.01 -9.89 -7.75
CA SER A 132 7.28 -10.55 -6.46
C SER A 132 7.60 -9.57 -5.33
N ASP A 133 7.96 -8.33 -5.65
CA ASP A 133 8.09 -7.29 -4.64
C ASP A 133 6.71 -6.89 -4.12
N PHE A 134 6.59 -6.75 -2.81
CA PHE A 134 5.40 -6.20 -2.17
C PHE A 134 5.68 -4.80 -1.62
N ILE A 135 4.63 -4.00 -1.54
CA ILE A 135 4.73 -2.60 -1.14
C ILE A 135 4.07 -2.43 0.23
N GLU A 136 4.77 -1.82 1.17
CA GLU A 136 4.17 -1.40 2.45
C GLU A 136 4.04 0.12 2.48
N ILE A 137 2.84 0.61 2.75
CA ILE A 137 2.53 2.03 2.83
C ILE A 137 2.04 2.32 4.25
N TYR A 138 2.84 3.10 4.97
CA TYR A 138 2.55 3.56 6.32
C TYR A 138 2.03 4.99 6.24
N ILE A 139 0.77 5.20 6.63
CA ILE A 139 0.12 6.51 6.52
C ILE A 139 -0.80 6.79 7.70
N PRO A 140 -1.03 8.07 8.02
CA PRO A 140 -1.98 8.44 9.08
C PRO A 140 -3.40 8.28 8.57
N SER A 141 -4.07 7.17 8.85
CA SER A 141 -5.47 6.94 8.48
C SER A 141 -6.31 6.63 9.72
N PRO A 142 -7.49 7.27 9.91
CA PRO A 142 -8.36 6.96 11.03
C PRO A 142 -8.76 5.50 11.12
N VAL A 143 -8.86 4.79 9.99
CA VAL A 143 -9.22 3.37 9.96
C VAL A 143 -8.04 2.48 10.31
N LEU A 144 -6.84 2.80 9.80
CA LEU A 144 -5.64 2.04 10.13
C LEU A 144 -5.24 2.22 11.60
N GLU A 145 -5.50 3.39 12.19
CA GLU A 145 -5.25 3.69 13.60
C GLU A 145 -6.02 2.75 14.54
N LEU A 146 -7.13 2.17 14.08
CA LEU A 146 -7.91 1.16 14.82
C LEU A 146 -7.21 -0.21 14.88
N GLY A 147 -6.01 -0.36 14.34
CA GLY A 147 -5.29 -1.63 14.27
C GLY A 147 -5.71 -2.53 13.10
N ILE A 148 -6.30 -1.94 12.05
CA ILE A 148 -6.67 -2.65 10.84
C ILE A 148 -5.53 -2.51 9.83
N THR A 149 -5.00 -3.63 9.35
CA THR A 149 -4.06 -3.69 8.22
C THR A 149 -4.86 -4.00 6.95
N VAL A 150 -4.67 -3.21 5.90
CA VAL A 150 -5.43 -3.37 4.64
C VAL A 150 -4.49 -3.82 3.53
N TYR A 151 -4.92 -4.77 2.71
CA TYR A 151 -4.19 -5.23 1.54
C TYR A 151 -4.96 -4.88 0.26
N ASP A 152 -4.34 -4.12 -0.65
CA ASP A 152 -4.78 -4.04 -2.05
C ASP A 152 -4.10 -5.14 -2.84
N THR A 153 -4.89 -5.90 -3.59
CA THR A 153 -4.39 -7.02 -4.38
C THR A 153 -4.43 -6.72 -5.86
N PRO A 154 -3.53 -7.32 -6.66
CA PRO A 154 -3.63 -7.27 -8.11
C PRO A 154 -5.00 -7.74 -8.58
N GLY A 155 -5.58 -7.05 -9.57
CA GLY A 155 -6.87 -7.47 -10.08
C GLY A 155 -6.76 -8.72 -10.94
N PHE A 156 -7.67 -9.67 -10.72
CA PHE A 156 -7.69 -10.93 -11.43
C PHE A 156 -7.95 -10.74 -12.94
N HIS A 157 -7.18 -11.45 -13.78
CA HIS A 157 -7.45 -11.72 -15.19
C HIS A 157 -7.23 -13.21 -15.51
N PHE A 158 -8.02 -13.72 -16.47
CA PHE A 158 -7.97 -15.12 -16.92
C PHE A 158 -6.66 -15.54 -17.62
N GLY A 159 -5.72 -14.62 -17.81
CA GLY A 159 -4.38 -14.88 -18.37
C GLY A 159 -3.28 -14.20 -17.56
N ASP A 160 -3.51 -13.95 -16.28
CA ASP A 160 -2.49 -13.38 -15.40
C ASP A 160 -1.25 -14.27 -15.32
N ASP A 161 -0.10 -13.62 -15.20
CA ASP A 161 1.17 -14.28 -14.95
C ASP A 161 1.05 -15.13 -13.66
N PRO A 162 1.53 -16.38 -13.65
CA PRO A 162 1.53 -17.24 -12.47
C PRO A 162 2.01 -16.56 -11.19
N ILE A 163 2.97 -15.62 -11.29
CA ILE A 163 3.49 -14.89 -10.13
C ILE A 163 2.41 -14.09 -9.39
N LEU A 164 1.42 -13.54 -10.09
CA LEU A 164 0.34 -12.77 -9.48
C LEU A 164 -0.56 -13.68 -8.64
N VAL A 165 -0.78 -14.91 -9.10
CA VAL A 165 -1.53 -15.94 -8.37
C VAL A 165 -0.74 -16.45 -7.17
N GLU A 166 0.58 -16.61 -7.31
CA GLU A 166 1.47 -17.01 -6.22
C GLU A 166 1.51 -15.95 -5.11
N ASN A 167 1.72 -14.68 -5.46
CA ASN A 167 1.69 -13.56 -4.52
C ASN A 167 0.36 -13.47 -3.73
N LEU A 168 -0.75 -13.81 -4.37
CA LEU A 168 -2.07 -13.85 -3.72
C LEU A 168 -2.21 -15.02 -2.75
N LYS A 169 -1.59 -16.17 -3.05
CA LYS A 169 -1.57 -17.33 -2.14
C LYS A 169 -0.72 -17.04 -0.92
N ASP A 170 0.41 -16.37 -1.07
CA ASP A 170 1.29 -16.01 0.04
C ASP A 170 0.66 -15.02 1.03
N LEU A 171 -0.45 -14.37 0.64
CA LEU A 171 -1.22 -13.47 1.50
C LEU A 171 -2.24 -14.21 2.40
N ILE A 172 -2.60 -15.46 2.07
CA ILE A 172 -3.65 -16.27 2.74
C ILE A 172 -2.99 -17.37 3.59
#